data_AF-A0A1Q3MJP1-F1
#
_entry.id   AF-A0A1Q3MJP1-F1
#
_cell.length_a   1.000
_cell.length_b   1.000
_cell.length_c   1.000
_cell.angle_alpha   90.00
_cell.angle_beta   90.00
_cell.angle_gamma   90.00
#
_symmetry.space_group_name_H-M   'P 1'
#
loop_
_entity.id
_entity.type
_entity.pdbx_description
1 polymer ?
#
loop_
_entity_poly.entity_id
_entity_poly.type
_entity_poly.pdbx_seq_one_letter_code
_entity_poly.pdbx_strand_id
1 'polypeptide(L)'
;MTLACAAAGAFASGVLDDNYSADKTFAGITFLNGTASQLAFDGVNYWSGAGGTSDGILLAQYDADGNNIGFYENGLDARSTFSIGSDIYIHRFNEFNIYKQTSPGVFSAALTLGAGPLNSQSGVTFGGGEFAAMSGGVVSRWDASGNFLGTLALNGYNTQNNEFDYPQNRGLSYWNGYYLTYSQGVMSAWDASGERVGQSVLEGAGSTFDSYYSFGYAADGRVWVIDDASGTWRGYSLNPVPEPATMAALGFGILALRRRRRSK
;
A
#
# COMPACT_ATOMS: atom_id res chain seq x y z
N MET A 1 14.89 36.77 1.22
CA MET A 1 13.58 36.08 1.19
C MET A 1 13.82 34.71 1.79
N THR A 2 13.63 34.60 3.09
CA THR A 2 13.96 33.40 3.87
C THR A 2 12.72 32.49 3.82
N LEU A 3 12.82 31.32 3.18
CA LEU A 3 11.77 30.32 3.25
C LEU A 3 11.66 29.86 4.71
N ALA A 4 10.53 30.15 5.34
CA ALA A 4 10.15 29.51 6.58
C ALA A 4 9.88 28.03 6.29
N CYS A 5 10.78 27.16 6.76
CA CYS A 5 10.51 25.73 6.89
C CYS A 5 9.36 25.59 7.90
N ALA A 6 8.18 25.20 7.44
CA ALA A 6 7.11 24.80 8.34
C ALA A 6 7.61 23.57 9.09
N ALA A 7 7.79 23.70 10.40
CA ALA A 7 8.08 22.57 11.26
C ALA A 7 6.94 21.55 11.09
N ALA A 8 7.27 20.40 10.51
CA ALA A 8 6.39 19.24 10.55
C ALA A 8 6.05 19.01 12.03
N GLY A 9 4.76 19.11 12.37
CA GLY A 9 4.30 18.70 13.68
C GLY A 9 4.77 17.27 13.87
N ALA A 10 5.59 17.03 14.89
CA ALA A 10 6.04 15.71 15.25
C ALA A 10 4.79 14.87 15.57
N PHE A 11 4.36 14.05 14.61
CA PHE A 11 3.41 12.99 14.88
C PHE A 11 4.04 12.10 15.96
N ALA A 12 3.23 11.65 16.91
CA ALA A 12 3.72 10.81 18.00
C ALA A 12 4.55 9.66 17.40
N SER A 13 5.85 9.63 17.72
CA SER A 13 6.76 8.57 17.30
C SER A 13 6.15 7.22 17.60
N GLY A 14 5.98 6.34 16.60
CA GLY A 14 5.63 4.96 16.94
C GLY A 14 5.01 4.05 15.88
N VAL A 15 4.66 4.53 14.68
CA VAL A 15 4.12 3.63 13.63
C VAL A 15 5.07 3.48 12.44
N LEU A 16 5.74 4.57 12.05
CA LEU A 16 6.74 4.58 10.97
C LEU A 16 8.02 5.25 11.48
N ASP A 17 9.16 4.80 10.97
CA ASP A 17 10.43 5.53 11.09
C ASP A 17 10.35 6.83 10.26
N ASP A 18 11.08 7.88 10.65
CA ASP A 18 11.04 9.17 9.94
C ASP A 18 11.45 9.05 8.46
N ASN A 19 12.37 8.11 8.18
CA ASN A 19 12.88 7.85 6.83
C ASN A 19 13.13 6.35 6.66
N TYR A 20 12.89 5.84 5.45
CA TYR A 20 13.31 4.51 5.02
C TYR A 20 14.23 4.62 3.80
N SER A 21 15.37 3.94 3.85
CA SER A 21 16.21 3.69 2.68
C SER A 21 15.77 2.39 2.00
N ALA A 22 15.78 2.37 0.67
CA ALA A 22 15.47 1.15 -0.08
C ALA A 22 16.53 0.07 0.21
N ASP A 23 16.10 -1.11 0.64
CA ASP A 23 16.98 -2.26 0.92
C ASP A 23 16.97 -3.28 -0.21
N LYS A 24 16.07 -3.12 -1.18
CA LYS A 24 16.02 -3.91 -2.40
C LYS A 24 15.64 -3.05 -3.58
N THR A 25 16.34 -3.24 -4.68
CA THR A 25 16.04 -2.57 -5.93
C THR A 25 16.21 -3.52 -7.10
N PHE A 26 15.41 -3.32 -8.15
CA PHE A 26 15.63 -3.95 -9.44
C PHE A 26 15.04 -3.09 -10.55
N ALA A 27 15.49 -3.34 -11.79
CA ALA A 27 15.04 -2.59 -12.93
C ALA A 27 13.54 -2.81 -13.17
N GLY A 28 12.79 -1.71 -13.25
CA GLY A 28 11.49 -1.67 -13.89
C GLY A 28 11.61 -2.03 -15.36
N ILE A 29 10.47 -2.29 -16.00
CA ILE A 29 10.46 -2.78 -17.37
C ILE A 29 9.90 -1.73 -18.33
N THR A 30 10.64 -1.49 -19.41
CA THR A 30 10.30 -0.60 -20.52
C THR A 30 9.28 -1.15 -21.51
N PHE A 31 8.94 -2.44 -21.44
CA PHE A 31 8.08 -3.13 -22.41
C PHE A 31 6.61 -3.26 -21.98
N LEU A 32 6.27 -2.84 -20.75
CA LEU A 32 4.87 -2.79 -20.34
C LEU A 32 4.16 -1.71 -21.16
N ASN A 33 3.07 -2.08 -21.83
CA ASN A 33 2.31 -1.16 -22.66
C ASN A 33 1.36 -0.30 -21.78
N GLY A 34 1.92 0.50 -20.87
CA GLY A 34 1.13 1.30 -19.95
C GLY A 34 1.88 1.72 -18.69
N THR A 35 1.13 2.32 -17.76
CA THR A 35 1.61 2.73 -16.44
C THR A 35 1.63 1.52 -15.52
N ALA A 36 2.76 1.27 -14.86
CA ALA A 36 2.86 0.18 -13.89
C ALA A 36 1.92 0.40 -12.70
N SER A 37 1.19 -0.66 -12.33
CA SER A 37 0.44 -0.74 -11.08
C SER A 37 1.30 -1.35 -9.96
N GLN A 38 0.73 -1.57 -8.77
CA GLN A 38 1.49 -2.12 -7.64
C GLN A 38 2.23 -3.43 -7.95
N LEU A 39 3.25 -3.69 -7.14
CA LEU A 39 3.99 -4.95 -7.15
C LEU A 39 3.34 -5.94 -6.17
N ALA A 40 2.97 -7.12 -6.67
CA ALA A 40 2.54 -8.25 -5.86
C ALA A 40 3.67 -9.26 -5.69
N PHE A 41 3.63 -10.07 -4.63
CA PHE A 41 4.59 -11.15 -4.39
C PHE A 41 3.85 -12.44 -4.03
N ASP A 42 4.10 -13.52 -4.77
CA ASP A 42 3.42 -14.81 -4.57
C ASP A 42 4.15 -15.74 -3.57
N GLY A 43 5.24 -15.28 -2.96
CA GLY A 43 6.15 -16.09 -2.13
C GLY A 43 7.40 -16.58 -2.87
N VAL A 44 7.44 -16.44 -4.19
CA VAL A 44 8.55 -16.87 -5.07
C VAL A 44 8.95 -15.76 -6.04
N ASN A 45 7.97 -15.15 -6.70
CA ASN A 45 8.13 -14.19 -7.78
C ASN A 45 7.38 -12.89 -7.48
N TYR A 46 7.90 -11.80 -8.02
CA TYR A 46 7.19 -10.54 -8.07
C TYR A 46 6.38 -10.42 -9.37
N TRP A 47 5.26 -9.73 -9.28
CA TRP A 47 4.34 -9.52 -10.40
C TRP A 47 3.91 -8.05 -10.43
N SER A 48 4.01 -7.41 -11.58
CA SER A 48 3.47 -6.06 -11.78
C SER A 48 2.65 -6.03 -13.08
N GLY A 49 1.38 -5.65 -12.95
CA GLY A 49 0.50 -5.36 -14.07
C GLY A 49 0.61 -3.90 -14.52
N ALA A 50 0.16 -3.60 -15.74
CA ALA A 50 0.11 -2.25 -16.29
C ALA A 50 -1.32 -1.83 -16.66
N GLY A 51 -1.57 -0.52 -16.61
CA GLY A 51 -2.84 0.11 -16.96
C GLY A 51 -2.69 1.28 -17.93
N GLY A 52 -3.82 1.77 -18.44
CA GLY A 52 -3.93 2.74 -19.52
C GLY A 52 -4.39 2.13 -20.85
N THR A 53 -4.43 0.80 -20.95
CA THR A 53 -4.88 0.05 -22.12
C THR A 53 -5.20 -1.40 -21.74
N SER A 54 -5.91 -2.12 -22.61
CA SER A 54 -6.13 -3.58 -22.50
C SER A 54 -5.29 -4.40 -23.48
N ASP A 55 -4.44 -3.76 -24.28
CA ASP A 55 -3.77 -4.40 -25.41
C ASP A 55 -2.25 -4.51 -25.21
N GLY A 56 -1.68 -5.64 -25.63
CA GLY A 56 -0.24 -5.91 -25.59
C GLY A 56 0.23 -6.51 -24.26
N ILE A 57 1.54 -6.38 -24.00
CA ILE A 57 2.18 -6.92 -22.79
C ILE A 57 1.84 -6.02 -21.61
N LEU A 58 1.06 -6.56 -20.68
CA LEU A 58 0.49 -5.82 -19.55
C LEU A 58 0.79 -6.47 -18.20
N LEU A 59 1.59 -7.52 -18.17
CA LEU A 59 2.04 -8.16 -16.94
C LEU A 59 3.48 -8.62 -17.09
N ALA A 60 4.29 -8.27 -16.09
CA ALA A 60 5.65 -8.75 -15.94
C ALA A 60 5.78 -9.66 -14.72
N GLN A 61 6.59 -10.70 -14.86
CA GLN A 61 7.02 -11.57 -13.75
C GLN A 61 8.51 -11.40 -13.53
N TYR A 62 8.91 -11.31 -12.27
CA TYR A 62 10.30 -11.23 -11.85
C TYR A 62 10.60 -12.34 -10.85
N ASP A 63 11.79 -12.91 -10.89
CA ASP A 63 12.26 -13.81 -9.85
C ASP A 63 12.52 -13.05 -8.52
N ALA A 64 12.89 -13.79 -7.48
CA ALA A 64 13.20 -13.21 -6.18
C ALA A 64 14.38 -12.24 -6.20
N ASP A 65 15.27 -12.27 -7.19
CA ASP A 65 16.39 -11.32 -7.31
C ASP A 65 16.00 -10.08 -8.13
N GLY A 66 14.79 -10.05 -8.69
CA GLY A 66 14.28 -8.96 -9.52
C GLY A 66 14.67 -9.08 -10.99
N ASN A 67 15.15 -10.25 -11.43
CA ASN A 67 15.35 -10.50 -12.86
C ASN A 67 14.00 -10.77 -13.51
N ASN A 68 13.72 -10.15 -14.65
CA ASN A 68 12.54 -10.49 -15.41
C ASN A 68 12.63 -11.92 -15.96
N ILE A 69 11.56 -12.70 -15.76
CA ILE A 69 11.46 -14.10 -16.20
C ILE A 69 10.20 -14.39 -17.03
N GLY A 70 9.34 -13.38 -17.25
CA GLY A 70 8.12 -13.58 -18.00
C GLY A 70 7.40 -12.29 -18.39
N PHE A 71 6.70 -12.36 -19.51
CA PHE A 71 5.82 -11.33 -20.07
C PHE A 71 4.52 -11.94 -20.54
N TYR A 72 3.41 -11.25 -20.25
CA TYR A 72 2.10 -11.78 -20.57
C TYR A 72 1.16 -10.69 -21.08
N GLU A 73 0.40 -11.07 -22.12
CA GLU A 73 -0.77 -10.33 -22.59
C GLU A 73 -1.98 -10.83 -21.80
N ASN A 74 -2.24 -10.23 -20.64
CA ASN A 74 -3.34 -10.65 -19.77
C ASN A 74 -4.70 -10.03 -20.17
N GLY A 75 -4.70 -9.01 -21.04
CA GLY A 75 -5.91 -8.31 -21.50
C GLY A 75 -6.62 -7.46 -20.43
N LEU A 76 -5.96 -7.21 -19.29
CA LEU A 76 -6.56 -6.47 -18.17
C LEU A 76 -5.89 -5.11 -18.01
N ASP A 77 -6.68 -4.06 -18.17
CA ASP A 77 -6.28 -2.67 -17.90
C ASP A 77 -6.15 -2.44 -16.38
N ALA A 78 -4.99 -2.79 -15.80
CA ALA A 78 -4.82 -2.88 -14.35
C ALA A 78 -4.89 -1.50 -13.68
N ARG A 79 -5.63 -1.42 -12.57
CA ARG A 79 -5.52 -0.32 -11.59
C ARG A 79 -4.80 -0.75 -10.34
N SER A 80 -4.75 -2.05 -10.08
CA SER A 80 -3.94 -2.64 -9.04
C SER A 80 -3.57 -4.08 -9.34
N THR A 81 -2.38 -4.47 -8.88
CA THR A 81 -1.91 -5.86 -8.85
C THR A 81 -1.47 -6.16 -7.42
N PHE A 82 -2.05 -7.18 -6.80
CA PHE A 82 -1.81 -7.49 -5.38
C PHE A 82 -1.87 -8.99 -5.13
N SER A 83 -1.41 -9.42 -3.96
CA SER A 83 -1.41 -10.82 -3.54
C SER A 83 -2.33 -11.06 -2.35
N ILE A 84 -3.02 -12.20 -2.33
CA ILE A 84 -3.68 -12.75 -1.14
C ILE A 84 -3.08 -14.12 -0.88
N GLY A 85 -2.25 -14.23 0.16
CA GLY A 85 -1.39 -15.40 0.31
C GLY A 85 -0.42 -15.51 -0.88
N SER A 86 -0.35 -16.69 -1.51
CA SER A 86 0.45 -16.93 -2.72
C SER A 86 -0.30 -16.67 -4.02
N ASP A 87 -1.57 -16.26 -3.96
CA ASP A 87 -2.38 -16.00 -5.14
C ASP A 87 -2.23 -14.55 -5.60
N ILE A 88 -2.14 -14.34 -6.92
CA ILE A 88 -2.05 -13.01 -7.53
C ILE A 88 -3.41 -12.57 -8.06
N TYR A 89 -3.74 -11.31 -7.81
CA TYR A 89 -4.98 -10.69 -8.21
C TYR A 89 -4.75 -9.38 -8.96
N ILE A 90 -5.70 -9.06 -9.84
CA ILE A 90 -5.79 -7.77 -10.51
C ILE A 90 -7.19 -7.22 -10.34
N HIS A 91 -7.27 -5.92 -10.03
CA HIS A 91 -8.47 -5.12 -10.24
C HIS A 91 -8.21 -4.16 -11.41
N ARG A 92 -9.20 -4.04 -12.29
CA ARG A 92 -9.07 -3.34 -13.57
C ARG A 92 -9.97 -2.12 -13.68
N PHE A 93 -9.70 -1.30 -14.68
CA PHE A 93 -10.42 -0.08 -14.97
C PHE A 93 -11.94 -0.28 -15.01
N ASN A 94 -12.64 0.60 -14.28
CA ASN A 94 -14.09 0.74 -14.32
C ASN A 94 -14.88 -0.57 -14.10
N GLU A 95 -14.40 -1.40 -13.19
CA GLU A 95 -15.05 -2.68 -12.88
C GLU A 95 -15.10 -2.92 -11.38
N PHE A 96 -16.05 -3.74 -10.93
CA PHE A 96 -16.14 -4.20 -9.54
C PHE A 96 -15.54 -5.60 -9.34
N ASN A 97 -15.14 -6.26 -10.42
CA ASN A 97 -14.58 -7.60 -10.36
C ASN A 97 -13.12 -7.58 -9.91
N ILE A 98 -12.78 -8.54 -9.06
CA ILE A 98 -11.43 -8.92 -8.69
C ILE A 98 -11.08 -10.18 -9.46
N TYR A 99 -10.01 -10.11 -10.25
CA TYR A 99 -9.55 -11.19 -11.10
C TYR A 99 -8.42 -11.95 -10.41
N LYS A 100 -8.51 -13.27 -10.36
CA LYS A 100 -7.45 -14.14 -9.85
C LYS A 100 -6.66 -14.76 -11.00
N GLN A 101 -5.34 -14.80 -10.84
CA GLN A 101 -4.46 -15.53 -11.74
C GLN A 101 -4.65 -17.05 -11.55
N THR A 102 -4.88 -17.76 -12.65
CA THR A 102 -5.07 -19.24 -12.67
C THR A 102 -3.88 -19.97 -13.26
N SER A 103 -3.13 -19.30 -14.12
CA SER A 103 -1.79 -19.65 -14.60
C SER A 103 -1.05 -18.36 -14.98
N PRO A 104 0.29 -18.38 -15.15
CA PRO A 104 1.05 -17.20 -15.56
C PRO A 104 0.39 -16.43 -16.72
N GLY A 105 -0.02 -15.18 -16.48
CA GLY A 105 -0.68 -14.31 -17.46
C GLY A 105 -2.18 -14.51 -17.68
N VAL A 106 -2.79 -15.56 -17.11
CA VAL A 106 -4.19 -15.91 -17.35
C VAL A 106 -5.04 -15.65 -16.11
N PHE A 107 -6.03 -14.79 -16.27
CA PHE A 107 -6.89 -14.32 -15.18
C PHE A 107 -8.35 -14.69 -15.41
N SER A 108 -9.06 -14.93 -14.32
CA SER A 108 -10.52 -15.15 -14.34
C SER A 108 -11.16 -14.39 -13.18
N ALA A 109 -12.39 -13.93 -13.38
CA ALA A 109 -13.14 -13.25 -12.31
C ALA A 109 -13.32 -14.22 -11.13
N ALA A 110 -12.86 -13.81 -9.96
CA ALA A 110 -12.91 -14.62 -8.73
C ALA A 110 -13.95 -14.10 -7.74
N LEU A 111 -14.16 -12.78 -7.74
CA LEU A 111 -15.07 -12.10 -6.84
C LEU A 111 -15.60 -10.82 -7.49
N THR A 112 -16.80 -10.40 -7.10
CA THR A 112 -17.34 -9.08 -7.40
C THR A 112 -17.48 -8.30 -6.10
N LEU A 113 -16.86 -7.12 -6.02
CA LEU A 113 -17.14 -6.16 -4.96
C LEU A 113 -18.60 -5.71 -5.11
N GLY A 114 -19.38 -5.85 -4.05
CA GLY A 114 -20.77 -5.41 -3.98
C GLY A 114 -20.89 -3.89 -4.04
N ALA A 115 -22.07 -3.37 -3.72
CA ALA A 115 -22.38 -1.94 -3.74
C ALA A 115 -21.33 -1.05 -3.05
N GLY A 116 -21.47 0.27 -3.19
CA GLY A 116 -20.58 1.24 -2.56
C GLY A 116 -19.75 2.03 -3.58
N PRO A 117 -19.09 3.10 -3.13
CA PRO A 117 -18.33 3.96 -4.04
C PRO A 117 -17.00 3.29 -4.40
N LEU A 118 -16.80 3.05 -5.69
CA LEU A 118 -15.52 2.64 -6.26
C LEU A 118 -15.24 3.54 -7.46
N ASN A 119 -14.18 4.34 -7.38
CA ASN A 119 -13.79 5.17 -8.52
C ASN A 119 -13.17 4.28 -9.59
N SER A 120 -13.48 4.55 -10.86
CA SER A 120 -13.02 3.73 -11.99
C SER A 120 -11.50 3.68 -12.14
N GLN A 121 -10.78 4.65 -11.57
CA GLN A 121 -9.32 4.74 -11.59
C GLN A 121 -8.66 4.28 -10.28
N SER A 122 -9.43 3.94 -9.24
CA SER A 122 -8.85 3.49 -7.97
C SER A 122 -8.27 2.09 -8.09
N GLY A 123 -7.08 1.91 -7.52
CA GLY A 123 -6.58 0.58 -7.18
C GLY A 123 -7.36 0.00 -6.00
N VAL A 124 -7.41 -1.32 -5.94
CA VAL A 124 -7.93 -2.09 -4.80
C VAL A 124 -6.75 -2.77 -4.12
N THR A 125 -6.74 -2.76 -2.79
CA THR A 125 -5.82 -3.53 -1.96
C THR A 125 -6.60 -4.53 -1.11
N PHE A 126 -5.92 -5.57 -0.64
CA PHE A 126 -6.47 -6.53 0.33
C PHE A 126 -5.57 -6.59 1.56
N GLY A 127 -6.17 -6.41 2.74
CA GLY A 127 -5.44 -6.38 4.01
C GLY A 127 -6.40 -6.37 5.19
N GLY A 128 -5.98 -6.87 6.35
CA GLY A 128 -6.86 -6.94 7.52
C GLY A 128 -8.09 -7.86 7.35
N GLY A 129 -8.10 -8.71 6.32
CA GLY A 129 -9.23 -9.56 5.97
C GLY A 129 -10.31 -8.89 5.11
N GLU A 130 -10.02 -7.73 4.52
CA GLU A 130 -10.95 -6.94 3.71
C GLU A 130 -10.31 -6.38 2.45
N PHE A 131 -11.14 -6.09 1.45
CA PHE A 131 -10.77 -5.25 0.32
C PHE A 131 -11.00 -3.79 0.66
N ALA A 132 -10.09 -2.93 0.19
CA ALA A 132 -10.23 -1.50 0.33
C ALA A 132 -9.78 -0.76 -0.94
N ALA A 133 -10.44 0.35 -1.23
CA ALA A 133 -10.07 1.27 -2.30
C ALA A 133 -10.24 2.71 -1.82
N MET A 134 -9.39 3.62 -2.27
CA MET A 134 -9.45 5.03 -1.86
C MET A 134 -9.71 5.94 -3.04
N SER A 135 -10.53 6.97 -2.81
CA SER A 135 -10.70 8.08 -3.73
C SER A 135 -10.83 9.39 -2.95
N GLY A 136 -9.81 10.25 -3.06
CA GLY A 136 -9.85 11.60 -2.49
C GLY A 136 -9.97 11.61 -0.96
N GLY A 137 -9.21 10.74 -0.28
CA GLY A 137 -9.21 10.65 1.18
C GLY A 137 -10.43 9.93 1.78
N VAL A 138 -11.25 9.26 0.96
CA VAL A 138 -12.32 8.37 1.44
C VAL A 138 -11.98 6.95 1.03
N VAL A 139 -11.88 6.06 2.02
CA VAL A 139 -11.68 4.62 1.85
C VAL A 139 -13.02 3.92 1.83
N SER A 140 -13.30 3.17 0.76
CA SER A 140 -14.41 2.22 0.68
C SER A 140 -13.92 0.83 1.04
N ARG A 141 -14.72 0.07 1.79
CA ARG A 141 -14.33 -1.21 2.38
C ARG A 141 -15.33 -2.30 2.03
N TRP A 142 -14.84 -3.49 1.75
CA TRP A 142 -15.63 -4.70 1.53
C TRP A 142 -15.02 -5.87 2.29
N ASP A 143 -15.84 -6.77 2.80
CA ASP A 143 -15.32 -8.01 3.40
C ASP A 143 -14.64 -8.90 2.35
N ALA A 144 -13.97 -9.97 2.81
CA ALA A 144 -13.31 -10.92 1.91
C ALA A 144 -14.25 -11.64 0.92
N SER A 145 -15.57 -11.57 1.14
CA SER A 145 -16.60 -12.09 0.21
C SER A 145 -17.18 -11.01 -0.70
N GLY A 146 -16.62 -9.80 -0.68
CA GLY A 146 -17.03 -8.66 -1.51
C GLY A 146 -18.24 -7.90 -0.98
N ASN A 147 -18.76 -8.16 0.22
CA ASN A 147 -19.89 -7.39 0.74
C ASN A 147 -19.42 -6.03 1.26
N PHE A 148 -20.13 -4.96 0.91
CA PHE A 148 -19.78 -3.61 1.34
C PHE A 148 -19.91 -3.43 2.85
N LEU A 149 -18.85 -2.94 3.48
CA LEU A 149 -18.78 -2.69 4.91
C LEU A 149 -19.05 -1.23 5.26
N GLY A 150 -18.84 -0.31 4.31
CA GLY A 150 -19.00 1.13 4.51
C GLY A 150 -17.80 1.91 4.00
N THR A 151 -17.79 3.20 4.35
CA THR A 151 -16.68 4.11 4.05
C THR A 151 -16.02 4.61 5.33
N LEU A 152 -14.76 5.03 5.20
CA LEU A 152 -13.95 5.67 6.23
C LEU A 152 -13.31 6.93 5.63
N ALA A 153 -13.45 8.07 6.30
CA ALA A 153 -12.76 9.30 5.91
C ALA A 153 -11.36 9.33 6.54
N LEU A 154 -10.35 9.72 5.76
CA LEU A 154 -8.99 9.94 6.22
C LEU A 154 -8.85 11.38 6.73
N ASN A 155 -8.93 11.55 8.04
CA ASN A 155 -8.92 12.84 8.74
C ASN A 155 -7.54 13.48 8.66
N GLY A 156 -7.44 14.58 7.93
CA GLY A 156 -6.17 15.24 7.63
C GLY A 156 -5.55 14.79 6.30
N TYR A 157 -6.29 14.09 5.44
CA TYR A 157 -5.93 13.92 4.03
C TYR A 157 -5.93 15.28 3.31
N ASN A 158 -5.11 15.44 2.27
CA ASN A 158 -4.85 16.71 1.58
C ASN A 158 -4.07 17.73 2.44
N THR A 159 -3.23 17.24 3.37
CA THR A 159 -2.29 18.09 4.11
C THR A 159 -0.85 17.88 3.64
N GLN A 160 -0.56 16.82 2.89
CA GLN A 160 0.69 16.64 2.17
C GLN A 160 0.64 17.29 0.79
N ASN A 161 1.81 17.68 0.28
CA ASN A 161 1.94 18.29 -1.04
C ASN A 161 1.27 17.42 -2.11
N ASN A 162 0.34 17.99 -2.86
CA ASN A 162 -0.37 17.34 -3.98
C ASN A 162 -1.15 16.06 -3.62
N GLU A 163 -1.32 15.73 -2.33
CA GLU A 163 -1.91 14.45 -1.90
C GLU A 163 -3.34 14.23 -2.43
N PHE A 164 -4.08 15.30 -2.73
CA PHE A 164 -5.42 15.22 -3.36
C PHE A 164 -5.40 15.24 -4.89
N ASP A 165 -4.25 15.46 -5.51
CA ASP A 165 -4.10 15.49 -6.94
C ASP A 165 -4.18 14.08 -7.53
N TYR A 166 -4.66 14.03 -8.76
CA TYR A 166 -4.60 12.81 -9.53
C TYR A 166 -3.16 12.57 -10.02
N PRO A 167 -2.63 11.34 -9.93
CA PRO A 167 -3.29 10.09 -9.53
C PRO A 167 -3.11 9.66 -8.07
N GLN A 168 -2.33 10.38 -7.26
CA GLN A 168 -2.04 10.05 -5.85
C GLN A 168 -3.30 9.79 -5.02
N ASN A 169 -4.36 10.53 -5.32
CA ASN A 169 -5.66 10.40 -4.69
C ASN A 169 -6.45 9.11 -5.01
N ARG A 170 -5.80 8.10 -5.58
CA ARG A 170 -6.37 6.79 -5.96
C ARG A 170 -5.60 5.59 -5.43
N GLY A 171 -4.39 5.80 -4.92
CA GLY A 171 -3.52 4.74 -4.39
C GLY A 171 -3.81 4.45 -2.91
N LEU A 172 -4.02 3.20 -2.58
CA LEU A 172 -4.15 2.72 -1.20
C LEU A 172 -3.38 1.41 -1.06
N SER A 173 -2.68 1.26 0.06
CA SER A 173 -2.12 -0.01 0.47
C SER A 173 -2.47 -0.29 1.93
N TYR A 174 -2.15 -1.48 2.42
CA TYR A 174 -2.42 -1.89 3.78
C TYR A 174 -1.19 -2.55 4.40
N TRP A 175 -0.84 -2.16 5.61
CA TRP A 175 0.24 -2.75 6.38
C TRP A 175 -0.11 -2.74 7.87
N ASN A 176 -0.10 -3.92 8.49
CA ASN A 176 -0.12 -4.09 9.94
C ASN A 176 -1.20 -3.26 10.68
N GLY A 177 -2.44 -3.26 10.19
CA GLY A 177 -3.53 -2.48 10.83
C GLY A 177 -3.73 -1.08 10.27
N TYR A 178 -2.82 -0.59 9.43
CA TYR A 178 -2.83 0.76 8.90
C TYR A 178 -3.07 0.78 7.40
N TYR A 179 -3.89 1.71 6.94
CA TYR A 179 -3.87 2.08 5.53
C TYR A 179 -2.64 2.92 5.25
N LEU A 180 -2.06 2.74 4.08
CA LEU A 180 -0.91 3.49 3.60
C LEU A 180 -1.31 4.29 2.37
N THR A 181 -0.97 5.57 2.36
CA THR A 181 -1.06 6.45 1.19
C THR A 181 0.32 7.01 0.85
N TYR A 182 0.48 7.46 -0.38
CA TYR A 182 1.75 7.94 -0.87
C TYR A 182 1.59 9.21 -1.71
N SER A 183 2.43 10.19 -1.42
CA SER A 183 2.55 11.41 -2.21
C SER A 183 3.97 11.96 -2.13
N GLN A 184 4.55 12.32 -3.28
CA GLN A 184 5.78 13.11 -3.36
C GLN A 184 6.95 12.57 -2.49
N GLY A 185 7.19 11.26 -2.50
CA GLY A 185 8.25 10.64 -1.68
C GLY A 185 7.85 10.38 -0.23
N VAL A 186 6.66 10.78 0.18
CA VAL A 186 6.16 10.64 1.56
C VAL A 186 5.08 9.58 1.62
N MET A 187 5.34 8.54 2.41
CA MET A 187 4.34 7.57 2.83
C MET A 187 3.64 8.07 4.09
N SER A 188 2.33 7.86 4.19
CA SER A 188 1.55 8.17 5.38
C SER A 188 0.74 6.98 5.84
N ALA A 189 0.71 6.76 7.16
CA ALA A 189 -0.05 5.70 7.81
C ALA A 189 -1.31 6.25 8.49
N TRP A 190 -2.41 5.54 8.29
CA TRP A 190 -3.73 5.88 8.79
C TRP A 190 -4.31 4.73 9.60
N ASP A 191 -4.80 5.02 10.80
CA ASP A 191 -5.41 4.00 11.63
C ASP A 191 -6.85 3.64 11.19
N ALA A 192 -7.44 2.65 11.86
CA ALA A 192 -8.79 2.18 11.56
C ALA A 192 -9.91 3.21 11.84
N SER A 193 -9.59 4.30 12.56
CA SER A 193 -10.49 5.43 12.78
C SER A 193 -10.34 6.53 11.73
N GLY A 194 -9.36 6.39 10.84
CA GLY A 194 -9.08 7.33 9.75
C GLY A 194 -8.13 8.45 10.15
N GLU A 195 -7.52 8.41 11.33
CA GLU A 195 -6.55 9.44 11.75
C GLU A 195 -5.17 9.16 11.15
N ARG A 196 -4.46 10.22 10.74
CA ARG A 196 -3.06 10.11 10.32
C ARG A 196 -2.18 9.92 11.56
N VAL A 197 -1.54 8.76 11.67
CA VAL A 197 -0.76 8.36 12.85
C VAL A 197 0.73 8.25 12.59
N GLY A 198 1.16 8.37 11.33
CA GLY A 198 2.57 8.35 10.99
C GLY A 198 2.84 8.87 9.59
N GLN A 199 4.05 9.35 9.39
CA GLN A 199 4.58 9.75 8.09
C GLN A 199 6.04 9.35 7.99
N SER A 200 6.48 9.03 6.79
CA SER A 200 7.87 8.68 6.53
C SER A 200 8.28 9.13 5.15
N VAL A 201 9.53 9.57 5.03
CA VAL A 201 10.17 9.80 3.73
C VAL A 201 10.72 8.48 3.21
N LEU A 202 10.32 8.10 2.01
CA LEU A 202 10.92 7.00 1.27
C LEU A 202 12.09 7.55 0.45
N GLU A 203 13.30 7.34 0.95
CA GLU A 203 14.49 7.94 0.34
C GLU A 203 14.69 7.44 -1.09
N GLY A 204 14.82 8.39 -2.01
CA GLY A 204 15.00 8.12 -3.44
C GLY A 204 13.76 7.60 -4.15
N ALA A 205 12.59 7.52 -3.49
CA ALA A 205 11.35 7.10 -4.13
C ALA A 205 10.91 8.11 -5.19
N GLY A 206 10.30 7.60 -6.26
CA GLY A 206 9.81 8.42 -7.36
C GLY A 206 8.65 9.35 -7.01
N SER A 207 8.62 10.50 -7.66
CA SER A 207 7.56 11.51 -7.54
C SER A 207 6.83 11.71 -8.87
N THR A 208 6.69 10.63 -9.64
CA THR A 208 6.13 10.65 -11.00
C THR A 208 4.74 10.04 -11.04
N PHE A 209 4.05 10.22 -12.17
CA PHE A 209 2.74 9.64 -12.41
C PHE A 209 2.70 8.13 -12.13
N ASP A 210 3.71 7.39 -12.57
CA ASP A 210 3.86 5.95 -12.39
C ASP A 210 4.14 5.58 -10.92
N SER A 211 4.90 6.39 -10.20
CA SER A 211 5.17 6.16 -8.76
C SER A 211 3.88 6.12 -7.94
N TYR A 212 2.93 6.97 -8.29
CA TYR A 212 1.68 7.08 -7.54
C TYR A 212 0.72 5.91 -7.78
N TYR A 213 0.76 5.29 -8.96
CA TYR A 213 -0.02 4.08 -9.26
C TYR A 213 0.67 2.79 -8.79
N SER A 214 2.00 2.78 -8.73
CA SER A 214 2.80 1.62 -8.36
C SER A 214 3.01 1.44 -6.86
N PHE A 215 2.71 2.46 -6.05
CA PHE A 215 2.87 2.38 -4.60
C PHE A 215 2.00 1.26 -3.99
N GLY A 216 2.64 0.27 -3.37
CA GLY A 216 1.96 -0.88 -2.78
C GLY A 216 2.81 -1.63 -1.75
N TYR A 217 2.17 -2.31 -0.82
CA TYR A 217 2.82 -3.24 0.11
C TYR A 217 2.71 -4.64 -0.43
N ALA A 218 3.84 -5.33 -0.56
CA ALA A 218 3.91 -6.69 -1.06
C ALA A 218 4.10 -7.69 0.10
N ALA A 219 3.71 -8.94 -0.13
CA ALA A 219 3.81 -10.01 0.86
C ALA A 219 5.26 -10.36 1.26
N ASP A 220 6.27 -9.83 0.56
CA ASP A 220 7.68 -9.98 0.93
C ASP A 220 8.11 -9.09 2.10
N GLY A 221 7.19 -8.28 2.63
CA GLY A 221 7.41 -7.42 3.79
C GLY A 221 7.77 -5.98 3.45
N ARG A 222 7.79 -5.61 2.16
CA ARG A 222 8.22 -4.29 1.71
C ARG A 222 7.09 -3.48 1.12
N VAL A 223 7.18 -2.16 1.31
CA VAL A 223 6.52 -1.22 0.42
C VAL A 223 7.37 -1.05 -0.84
N TRP A 224 6.72 -1.11 -1.98
CA TRP A 224 7.31 -0.96 -3.30
C TRP A 224 6.74 0.26 -4.00
N VAL A 225 7.60 0.94 -4.76
CA VAL A 225 7.25 2.03 -5.66
C VAL A 225 8.24 2.05 -6.81
N ILE A 226 7.77 2.37 -8.02
CA ILE A 226 8.65 2.59 -9.17
C ILE A 226 9.03 4.06 -9.26
N ASP A 227 10.28 4.36 -9.57
CA ASP A 227 10.74 5.75 -9.68
C ASP A 227 10.07 6.52 -10.82
N ASP A 228 9.96 5.87 -11.99
CA ASP A 228 9.32 6.35 -13.20
C ASP A 228 8.83 5.16 -14.06
N ALA A 229 8.14 5.41 -15.18
CA ALA A 229 7.56 4.38 -16.06
C ALA A 229 8.51 3.24 -16.48
N SER A 230 9.81 3.48 -16.50
CA SER A 230 10.87 2.51 -16.85
C SER A 230 11.95 2.42 -15.79
N GLY A 231 11.65 2.92 -14.60
CA GLY A 231 12.62 3.33 -13.61
C GLY A 231 13.10 2.14 -12.79
N THR A 232 13.51 2.42 -11.57
CA THR A 232 13.89 1.37 -10.63
C THR A 232 12.72 1.09 -9.71
N TRP A 233 12.39 -0.19 -9.53
CA TRP A 233 11.58 -0.62 -8.40
C TRP A 233 12.39 -0.48 -7.13
N ARG A 234 11.83 0.20 -6.13
CA ARG A 234 12.45 0.38 -4.82
C ARG A 234 11.58 -0.24 -3.74
N GLY A 235 12.15 -1.16 -3.00
CA GLY A 235 11.54 -1.86 -1.88
C GLY A 235 12.07 -1.30 -0.56
N TYR A 236 11.15 -0.96 0.33
CA TYR A 236 11.42 -0.41 1.66
C TYR A 236 10.87 -1.37 2.70
N SER A 237 11.76 -2.04 3.43
CA SER A 237 11.37 -2.89 4.55
C SER A 237 10.82 -2.05 5.69
N LEU A 238 9.54 -2.24 6.00
CA LEU A 238 8.91 -1.59 7.14
C LEU A 238 9.22 -2.38 8.40
N ASN A 239 9.92 -1.75 9.35
CA ASN A 239 10.14 -2.35 10.66
C ASN A 239 8.81 -2.38 11.43
N PRO A 240 8.31 -3.54 11.87
CA PRO A 240 7.21 -3.56 12.83
C PRO A 240 7.70 -2.86 14.10
N VAL A 241 7.08 -1.73 14.45
CA VAL A 241 7.47 -1.00 15.66
C VAL A 241 7.09 -1.85 16.89
N PRO A 242 7.97 -2.01 17.88
CA PRO A 242 7.57 -2.59 19.17
C PRO A 242 6.41 -1.78 19.74
N GLU A 243 5.34 -2.44 20.16
CA GLU A 243 4.23 -1.73 20.84
C GLU A 243 4.80 -0.81 21.94
N PRO A 244 4.32 0.44 22.06
CA PRO A 244 4.77 1.33 23.11
C PRO A 244 4.66 0.63 24.47
N ALA A 245 5.80 0.46 25.16
CA ALA A 245 5.91 -0.18 26.46
C ALA A 245 5.02 0.45 27.57
N THR A 246 4.32 1.54 27.26
CA THR A 246 3.36 2.24 28.12
C THR A 246 2.06 1.47 28.39
N MET A 247 1.67 0.48 27.58
CA MET A 247 0.51 -0.38 27.91
C MET A 247 0.85 -1.50 28.92
N ALA A 248 2.11 -1.92 29.01
CA ALA A 248 2.55 -2.91 30.01
C ALA A 248 2.75 -2.30 31.42
N ALA A 249 3.00 -0.98 31.50
CA ALA A 249 3.27 -0.30 32.77
C ALA A 249 2.02 -0.08 33.65
N LEU A 250 0.81 -0.11 33.07
CA LEU A 250 -0.44 -0.01 33.84
C LEU A 250 -0.87 -1.34 34.49
N GLY A 251 -0.30 -2.48 34.07
CA GLY A 251 -0.61 -3.80 34.64
C GLY A 251 0.15 -4.16 35.91
N PHE A 252 1.29 -3.51 36.18
CA PHE A 252 2.12 -3.79 37.36
C PHE A 252 2.04 -2.71 38.47
N GLY A 253 1.29 -1.64 38.25
CA GLY A 253 1.18 -0.50 39.16
C GLY A 253 0.28 -0.67 40.40
N ILE A 254 -0.41 -1.81 40.59
CA ILE A 254 -1.38 -2.00 41.70
C ILE A 254 -0.98 -3.14 42.67
N LEU A 255 0.26 -3.64 42.67
CA LEU A 255 0.67 -4.69 43.62
C LEU A 255 1.95 -4.39 44.42
N ALA A 256 2.06 -3.20 45.00
CA ALA A 256 3.12 -2.91 45.98
C ALA A 256 2.69 -1.92 47.07
N LEU A 257 1.51 -2.11 47.68
CA LEU A 257 1.11 -1.35 48.89
C LEU A 257 0.26 -2.21 49.83
N ARG A 258 0.92 -3.12 50.55
CA ARG A 258 0.54 -3.73 51.85
C ARG A 258 1.58 -4.83 52.10
N ARG A 259 2.41 -4.85 53.15
CA ARG A 259 2.09 -4.62 54.56
C ARG A 259 3.42 -4.46 55.31
N ARG A 260 3.66 -3.29 55.91
CA ARG A 260 4.64 -3.14 56.99
C ARG A 260 3.89 -3.47 58.30
N ARG A 261 4.28 -4.54 58.99
CA ARG A 261 4.00 -4.67 60.43
C ARG A 261 5.22 -5.28 61.13
N ARG A 262 5.93 -4.41 61.85
CA ARG A 262 6.80 -4.79 62.97
C ARG A 262 5.93 -5.33 64.11
N SER A 263 6.41 -6.34 64.83
CA SER A 263 6.38 -6.31 66.30
C SER A 263 7.27 -7.38 66.93
N LYS A 264 8.12 -6.89 67.83
CA LYS A 264 8.85 -7.48 68.97
C LYS A 264 9.87 -8.58 68.66
#